data_AF-A0A937VDX9-F1
#
_entry.id   AF-A0A937VDX9-F1
#
_cell.length_a   1.000
_cell.length_b   1.000
_cell.length_c   1.000
_cell.angle_alpha   90.00
_cell.angle_beta   90.00
_cell.angle_gamma   90.00
#
_symmetry.space_group_name_H-M   'P 1'
#
loop_
_entity.id
_entity.type
_entity.pdbx_description
1 polymer ?
#
loop_
_entity_poly.entity_id
_entity_poly.type
_entity_poly.pdbx_seq_one_letter_code
_entity_poly.pdbx_strand_id
1 'polypeptide(L)'
;MARTPVAPGTAGRGALAAACSRTKKRRCGFPPPRSSTTGRQKTPTPATPITCPTTARCIPSANSAAWTTVVSAACGRRDLTTKAPRTPSFSFVLLVSWWFKNMPVRFAFLVLQKHPYGREMLRLLVERGFRPGLIIEEISPVADEERQKFLERIAGQPLPPTIADLIAGLGIPRQVVSNHNSVACRETLAAFAPEVAVLGGTRLLRPAVLAIPRRGTVNVHPGLLPWLRGSSSVGWALYKDLPVGATTHFVDSGTDTGPIILQRPLPVYRHDTYESIHRRVLTL
;
A
#
# COMPACT_ATOMS: atom_id res chain seq x y z
N MET A 1 -61.66 5.28 51.01
CA MET A 1 -61.26 6.11 52.15
C MET A 1 -59.85 6.60 51.92
N ALA A 2 -59.69 7.92 51.89
CA ALA A 2 -58.47 8.63 51.58
C ALA A 2 -57.45 8.60 52.73
N ARG A 3 -56.16 8.68 52.41
CA ARG A 3 -55.15 9.52 53.08
C ARG A 3 -53.86 9.55 52.25
N THR A 4 -53.67 10.65 51.52
CA THR A 4 -52.39 11.26 51.15
C THR A 4 -51.75 11.95 52.40
N PRO A 5 -50.67 12.73 52.28
CA PRO A 5 -49.25 12.33 52.27
C PRO A 5 -48.46 13.00 53.42
N VAL A 6 -47.17 12.69 53.61
CA VAL A 6 -46.26 13.54 54.40
C VAL A 6 -44.91 13.68 53.70
N ALA A 7 -44.58 14.92 53.36
CA ALA A 7 -43.26 15.54 53.24
C ALA A 7 -43.34 16.85 54.07
N PRO A 8 -42.32 17.72 54.23
CA PRO A 8 -40.87 17.66 53.99
C PRO A 8 -40.04 18.09 55.26
N GLY A 9 -38.71 18.17 55.20
CA GLY A 9 -37.92 18.79 56.29
C GLY A 9 -36.41 18.79 56.08
N THR A 10 -35.83 19.99 56.07
CA THR A 10 -34.48 20.39 55.61
C THR A 10 -33.51 20.79 56.74
N ALA A 11 -32.21 20.85 56.38
CA ALA A 11 -31.09 21.60 56.98
C ALA A 11 -30.35 20.97 58.21
N GLY A 12 -29.01 20.95 58.30
CA GLY A 12 -27.94 21.46 57.44
C GLY A 12 -26.53 21.30 58.06
N ARG A 13 -25.51 21.66 57.26
CA ARG A 13 -24.10 22.05 57.56
C ARG A 13 -23.13 21.04 58.20
N GLY A 14 -22.04 20.75 57.46
CA GLY A 14 -20.78 20.24 58.00
C GLY A 14 -19.75 20.05 56.88
N ALA A 15 -18.69 20.85 56.89
CA ALA A 15 -17.67 20.92 55.85
C ALA A 15 -16.55 19.86 56.02
N LEU A 16 -15.77 19.69 54.93
CA LEU A 16 -14.36 19.27 54.89
C LEU A 16 -14.02 17.79 55.19
N ALA A 17 -13.65 17.05 54.14
CA ALA A 17 -12.31 16.47 53.93
C ALA A 17 -12.39 15.24 53.00
N ALA A 18 -11.82 15.37 51.80
CA ALA A 18 -11.63 14.28 50.86
C ALA A 18 -10.53 13.32 51.37
N ALA A 19 -10.93 12.09 51.74
CA ALA A 19 -10.00 11.00 52.00
C ALA A 19 -9.87 10.13 50.73
N CYS A 20 -8.85 10.43 49.93
CA CYS A 20 -8.42 9.63 48.80
C CYS A 20 -7.68 8.38 49.32
N SER A 21 -8.26 7.19 49.13
CA SER A 21 -7.62 5.92 49.49
C SER A 21 -6.45 5.61 48.56
N ARG A 22 -5.29 5.33 49.19
CA ARG A 22 -4.01 4.98 48.58
C ARG A 22 -4.03 3.59 47.95
N THR A 23 -3.64 3.49 46.68
CA THR A 23 -2.97 2.31 46.13
C THR A 23 -1.84 2.71 45.16
N LYS A 24 -0.76 1.94 45.24
CA LYS A 24 0.63 2.22 44.82
C LYS A 24 0.81 2.63 43.34
N LYS A 25 1.39 3.82 43.11
CA LYS A 25 2.08 4.16 41.85
C LYS A 25 3.44 3.45 41.79
N ARG A 26 3.59 2.43 40.93
CA ARG A 26 4.90 2.01 40.44
C ARG A 26 5.35 3.03 39.37
N ARG A 27 6.27 3.91 39.71
CA ARG A 27 7.00 4.73 38.74
C ARG A 27 8.12 3.87 38.15
N CYS A 28 8.06 3.59 36.85
CA CYS A 28 9.22 3.12 36.10
C CYS A 28 10.14 4.34 35.89
N GLY A 29 11.19 4.45 36.70
CA GLY A 29 12.25 5.44 36.50
C GLY A 29 13.22 4.93 35.44
N PHE A 30 13.37 5.68 34.34
CA PHE A 30 14.55 5.59 33.48
C PHE A 30 15.72 6.32 34.16
N PRO A 31 16.95 5.79 34.11
CA PRO A 31 18.11 6.47 34.69
C PRO A 31 18.46 7.74 33.89
N PRO A 32 18.98 8.79 34.54
CA PRO A 32 19.43 10.00 33.83
C PRO A 32 20.69 9.72 33.01
N PRO A 33 20.93 10.47 31.91
CA PRO A 33 22.13 10.31 31.09
C PRO A 33 23.37 10.78 31.87
N ARG A 34 24.44 9.98 31.82
CA ARG A 34 25.76 10.35 32.34
C ARG A 34 26.37 11.44 31.47
N SER A 35 26.82 12.51 32.12
CA SER A 35 27.67 13.56 31.56
C SER A 35 29.17 13.18 31.62
N SER A 36 29.96 13.82 30.74
CA SER A 36 31.43 13.82 30.57
C SER A 36 31.94 12.77 29.56
N THR A 37 32.85 13.04 28.61
CA THR A 37 33.70 14.22 28.33
C THR A 37 34.25 14.11 26.90
N THR A 38 34.50 15.27 26.26
CA THR A 38 35.49 15.53 25.20
C THR A 38 35.49 14.66 23.93
N GLY A 39 34.79 15.14 22.90
CA GLY A 39 35.02 14.77 21.49
C GLY A 39 34.87 16.01 20.62
N ARG A 40 36.00 16.64 20.30
CA ARG A 40 36.12 17.89 19.51
C ARG A 40 35.37 17.75 18.18
N GLN A 41 34.32 18.55 17.99
CA GLN A 41 33.63 18.70 16.72
C GLN A 41 34.63 19.20 15.66
N LYS A 42 34.84 18.42 14.60
CA LYS A 42 35.48 18.90 13.37
C LYS A 42 34.45 19.76 12.63
N THR A 43 34.79 21.02 12.44
CA THR A 43 34.10 21.97 11.56
C THR A 43 34.05 21.43 10.13
N PRO A 44 32.91 21.55 9.41
CA PRO A 44 32.89 21.26 7.98
C PRO A 44 33.57 22.40 7.22
N THR A 45 34.56 22.03 6.41
CA THR A 45 35.26 22.91 5.46
C THR A 45 34.27 23.41 4.39
N PRO A 46 34.32 24.69 3.97
CA PRO A 46 33.39 25.22 2.98
C PRO A 46 33.59 24.57 1.61
N ALA A 47 32.47 24.31 0.95
CA ALA A 47 32.39 23.70 -0.39
C ALA A 47 33.12 24.55 -1.44
N THR A 48 33.90 23.88 -2.27
CA THR A 48 34.51 24.43 -3.49
C THR A 48 33.41 24.54 -4.58
N PRO A 49 33.35 25.65 -5.33
CA PRO A 49 32.32 25.83 -6.35
C PRO A 49 32.59 24.93 -7.57
N ILE A 50 31.57 24.18 -7.98
CA ILE A 50 31.57 23.40 -9.22
C ILE A 50 31.45 24.37 -10.38
N THR A 51 32.49 24.45 -11.19
CA THR A 51 32.51 25.17 -12.47
C THR A 51 31.91 24.31 -13.57
N CYS A 52 31.01 24.91 -14.33
CA CYS A 52 30.37 24.34 -15.51
C CYS A 52 31.24 24.61 -16.75
N PRO A 53 31.57 23.60 -17.59
CA PRO A 53 32.06 23.87 -18.93
C PRO A 53 30.89 23.85 -19.91
N THR A 54 30.58 25.03 -20.44
CA THR A 54 29.82 25.24 -21.66
C THR A 54 30.73 25.00 -22.86
N THR A 55 30.36 24.14 -23.82
CA THR A 55 30.54 24.38 -25.27
C THR A 55 30.03 23.19 -26.12
N ALA A 56 29.21 23.52 -27.13
CA ALA A 56 29.12 22.92 -28.49
C ALA A 56 28.67 21.44 -28.61
N ARG A 57 27.82 21.00 -29.56
CA ARG A 57 27.33 21.54 -30.84
C ARG A 57 26.11 20.69 -31.27
N CYS A 58 25.11 21.32 -31.87
CA CYS A 58 24.11 20.65 -32.70
C CYS A 58 24.70 20.29 -34.07
N ILE A 59 24.36 19.12 -34.61
CA ILE A 59 24.57 18.73 -36.01
C ILE A 59 23.26 18.11 -36.53
N PRO A 60 22.68 18.57 -37.66
CA PRO A 60 21.49 17.97 -38.27
C PRO A 60 21.80 17.13 -39.53
N SER A 61 20.80 16.32 -39.94
CA SER A 61 20.65 15.61 -41.22
C SER A 61 21.54 14.38 -41.43
N ALA A 62 21.23 13.34 -42.20
CA ALA A 62 20.19 13.07 -43.20
C ALA A 62 20.04 11.54 -43.31
N ASN A 63 18.90 11.05 -43.81
CA ASN A 63 18.88 9.97 -44.81
C ASN A 63 17.46 9.73 -45.32
N SER A 64 17.15 10.43 -46.40
CA SER A 64 16.14 10.09 -47.38
C SER A 64 16.84 9.47 -48.59
N ALA A 65 16.56 8.19 -48.88
CA ALA A 65 16.85 7.56 -50.17
C ALA A 65 15.65 6.62 -50.44
N ALA A 66 14.65 7.03 -51.23
CA ALA A 66 14.66 7.04 -52.70
C ALA A 66 14.83 5.63 -53.27
N TRP A 67 13.69 4.95 -53.51
CA TRP A 67 13.55 3.91 -54.52
C TRP A 67 12.57 4.45 -55.57
N THR A 68 13.09 4.75 -56.75
CA THR A 68 12.31 5.10 -57.95
C THR A 68 12.77 4.19 -59.07
N THR A 69 11.90 3.27 -59.52
CA THR A 69 12.08 2.60 -60.81
C THR A 69 10.71 2.29 -61.44
N VAL A 70 10.45 3.03 -62.52
CA VAL A 70 9.72 2.66 -63.76
C VAL A 70 8.23 2.35 -63.68
N VAL A 71 7.43 3.25 -64.27
CA VAL A 71 6.28 2.85 -65.11
C VAL A 71 6.29 3.72 -66.37
N SER A 72 6.47 3.06 -67.51
CA SER A 72 6.23 3.62 -68.85
C SER A 72 4.74 3.50 -69.18
N ALA A 73 4.19 4.53 -69.83
CA ALA A 73 2.81 4.57 -70.29
C ALA A 73 2.67 3.94 -71.68
N ALA A 74 1.66 3.08 -71.88
CA ALA A 74 1.04 2.88 -73.18
C ALA A 74 -0.41 2.37 -73.03
N CYS A 75 -1.26 2.91 -73.89
CA CYS A 75 -2.72 2.84 -73.92
C CYS A 75 -3.25 1.55 -74.58
N GLY A 76 -4.39 1.02 -74.11
CA GLY A 76 -5.14 -0.04 -74.80
C GLY A 76 -6.42 -0.44 -74.06
N ARG A 77 -7.58 -0.15 -74.65
CA ARG A 77 -8.93 -0.51 -74.16
C ARG A 77 -9.18 -2.03 -74.25
N ARG A 78 -9.74 -2.65 -73.20
CA ARG A 78 -11.06 -3.34 -73.20
C ARG A 78 -11.34 -4.15 -71.90
N ASP A 79 -12.59 -4.01 -71.49
CA ASP A 79 -13.49 -4.92 -70.72
C ASP A 79 -13.13 -5.57 -69.39
N LEU A 80 -13.91 -5.15 -68.38
CA LEU A 80 -14.72 -5.95 -67.45
C LEU A 80 -14.13 -7.30 -66.98
N THR A 81 -13.54 -7.28 -65.78
CA THR A 81 -13.85 -8.17 -64.63
C THR A 81 -12.71 -8.11 -63.60
N THR A 82 -12.70 -7.09 -62.74
CA THR A 82 -11.75 -7.05 -61.62
C THR A 82 -12.48 -6.98 -60.28
N LYS A 83 -12.33 -8.08 -59.54
CA LYS A 83 -12.55 -8.22 -58.10
C LYS A 83 -12.11 -6.96 -57.34
N ALA A 84 -12.96 -6.56 -56.40
CA ALA A 84 -12.74 -5.48 -55.44
C ALA A 84 -11.34 -5.50 -54.80
N PRO A 85 -10.77 -4.33 -54.44
CA PRO A 85 -9.55 -4.26 -53.65
C PRO A 85 -9.82 -4.88 -52.28
N ARG A 86 -9.05 -5.92 -51.92
CA ARG A 86 -9.00 -6.44 -50.55
C ARG A 86 -8.40 -5.37 -49.64
N THR A 87 -9.26 -4.57 -49.02
CA THR A 87 -8.90 -3.80 -47.83
C THR A 87 -8.37 -4.76 -46.76
N PRO A 88 -7.21 -4.51 -46.15
CA PRO A 88 -6.82 -5.27 -44.97
C PRO A 88 -7.83 -4.94 -43.86
N SER A 89 -8.67 -5.94 -43.62
CA SER A 89 -9.45 -6.26 -42.44
C SER A 89 -9.33 -5.31 -41.24
N PHE A 90 -10.51 -4.94 -40.75
CA PHE A 90 -10.86 -4.24 -39.51
C PHE A 90 -10.31 -4.86 -38.20
N SER A 91 -9.26 -5.69 -38.22
CA SER A 91 -9.04 -6.69 -37.18
C SER A 91 -7.64 -6.76 -36.55
N PHE A 92 -6.65 -5.94 -36.94
CA PHE A 92 -5.33 -6.00 -36.29
C PHE A 92 -5.08 -4.85 -35.30
N VAL A 93 -5.30 -3.60 -35.71
CA VAL A 93 -5.04 -2.43 -34.84
C VAL A 93 -6.02 -2.34 -33.68
N LEU A 94 -7.30 -2.66 -33.90
CA LEU A 94 -8.32 -2.74 -32.84
C LEU A 94 -8.06 -3.92 -31.90
N LEU A 95 -7.63 -5.07 -32.44
CA LEU A 95 -7.26 -6.23 -31.64
C LEU A 95 -6.03 -5.94 -30.78
N VAL A 96 -4.98 -5.32 -31.33
CA VAL A 96 -3.78 -4.93 -30.58
C VAL A 96 -4.08 -3.83 -29.55
N SER A 97 -4.90 -2.82 -29.89
CA SER A 97 -5.33 -1.79 -28.95
C SER A 97 -6.21 -2.36 -27.83
N TRP A 98 -7.11 -3.29 -28.16
CA TRP A 98 -7.90 -4.05 -27.20
C TRP A 98 -7.00 -4.95 -26.34
N TRP A 99 -5.97 -5.57 -26.92
CA TRP A 99 -5.02 -6.44 -26.23
C TRP A 99 -4.16 -5.67 -25.22
N PHE A 100 -3.65 -4.49 -25.59
CA PHE A 100 -2.95 -3.60 -24.66
C PHE A 100 -3.88 -2.98 -23.60
N LYS A 101 -5.15 -2.73 -23.91
CA LYS A 101 -6.14 -2.22 -22.94
C LYS A 101 -6.71 -3.29 -22.00
N ASN A 102 -6.69 -4.56 -22.39
CA ASN A 102 -7.38 -5.65 -21.70
C ASN A 102 -6.47 -6.80 -21.28
N MET A 103 -5.15 -6.62 -21.24
CA MET A 103 -4.30 -7.51 -20.43
C MET A 103 -4.26 -6.97 -19.00
N PRO A 104 -5.12 -7.46 -18.09
CA PRO A 104 -5.06 -7.05 -16.70
C PRO A 104 -3.69 -7.45 -16.15
N VAL A 105 -3.06 -6.52 -15.43
CA VAL A 105 -1.79 -6.78 -14.75
C VAL A 105 -1.96 -8.01 -13.88
N ARG A 106 -1.17 -9.06 -14.15
CA ARG A 106 -1.23 -10.29 -13.35
C ARG A 106 -0.50 -10.04 -12.04
N PHE A 107 -1.25 -9.89 -10.95
CA PHE A 107 -0.65 -9.69 -9.63
C PHE A 107 -0.98 -10.80 -8.64
N ALA A 108 -0.01 -11.07 -7.76
CA ALA A 108 -0.18 -11.93 -6.60
C ALA A 108 -0.47 -11.07 -5.37
N PHE A 109 -1.38 -11.52 -4.50
CA PHE A 109 -1.72 -10.84 -3.25
C PHE A 109 -1.25 -11.67 -2.07
N LEU A 110 -0.35 -11.14 -1.25
CA LEU A 110 0.20 -11.81 -0.08
C LEU A 110 -0.41 -11.21 1.19
N VAL A 111 -0.87 -12.06 2.11
CA VAL A 111 -1.59 -11.62 3.31
C VAL A 111 -1.41 -12.59 4.47
N LEU A 112 -1.30 -12.07 5.68
CA LEU A 112 -1.36 -12.89 6.89
C LEU A 112 -2.80 -13.36 7.15
N GLN A 113 -2.95 -14.58 7.66
CA GLN A 113 -4.27 -15.15 7.85
C GLN A 113 -5.18 -14.26 8.73
N LYS A 114 -6.40 -14.04 8.23
CA LYS A 114 -7.45 -13.24 8.91
C LYS A 114 -7.03 -11.79 9.23
N HIS A 115 -5.94 -11.28 8.65
CA HIS A 115 -5.44 -9.93 8.93
C HIS A 115 -6.47 -8.87 8.48
N PRO A 116 -6.97 -8.00 9.38
CA PRO A 116 -8.07 -7.10 9.04
C PRO A 116 -7.67 -6.09 7.96
N TYR A 117 -6.43 -5.61 7.95
CA TYR A 117 -5.99 -4.63 6.95
C TYR A 117 -5.92 -5.25 5.55
N GLY A 118 -5.44 -6.50 5.46
CA GLY A 118 -5.35 -7.21 4.18
C GLY A 118 -6.70 -7.54 3.60
N ARG A 119 -7.66 -7.91 4.47
CA ARG A 119 -9.05 -8.16 4.08
C ARG A 119 -9.70 -6.88 3.54
N GLU A 120 -9.51 -5.75 4.21
CA GLU A 120 -10.06 -4.47 3.74
C GLU A 120 -9.43 -4.05 2.40
N MET A 121 -8.11 -4.18 2.26
CA MET A 121 -7.43 -3.91 0.99
C MET A 121 -7.94 -4.82 -0.14
N LEU A 122 -8.06 -6.13 0.10
CA LEU A 122 -8.58 -7.07 -0.88
C LEU A 122 -10.02 -6.74 -1.28
N ARG A 123 -10.87 -6.38 -0.31
CA ARG A 123 -12.25 -5.94 -0.55
C ARG A 123 -12.27 -4.75 -1.51
N LEU A 124 -11.48 -3.71 -1.22
CA LEU A 124 -11.42 -2.49 -2.03
C LEU A 124 -10.90 -2.74 -3.46
N LEU A 125 -9.96 -3.66 -3.62
CA LEU A 125 -9.44 -4.09 -4.92
C LEU A 125 -10.52 -4.83 -5.72
N VAL A 126 -11.14 -5.85 -5.12
CA VAL A 126 -12.16 -6.68 -5.77
C VAL A 126 -13.39 -5.85 -6.15
N GLU A 127 -13.88 -4.97 -5.27
CA GLU A 127 -15.01 -4.07 -5.54
C GLU A 127 -14.73 -3.10 -6.70
N ARG A 128 -13.47 -2.72 -6.90
CA ARG A 128 -13.03 -1.87 -8.03
C ARG A 128 -12.67 -2.66 -9.28
N GLY A 129 -12.91 -3.97 -9.30
CA GLY A 129 -12.62 -4.85 -10.43
C GLY A 129 -11.16 -5.30 -10.55
N PHE A 130 -10.29 -4.95 -9.60
CA PHE A 130 -8.92 -5.45 -9.55
C PHE A 130 -8.87 -6.81 -8.87
N ARG A 131 -8.79 -7.87 -9.67
CA ARG A 131 -8.77 -9.25 -9.19
C ARG A 131 -7.34 -9.80 -9.17
N PRO A 132 -6.84 -10.28 -8.01
CA PRO A 132 -5.57 -10.98 -7.98
C PRO A 132 -5.68 -12.28 -8.78
N GLY A 133 -4.62 -12.65 -9.48
CA GLY A 133 -4.56 -13.97 -10.13
C GLY A 133 -4.11 -15.08 -9.19
N LEU A 134 -3.61 -14.73 -8.00
CA LEU A 134 -3.21 -15.65 -6.94
C LEU A 134 -3.27 -14.93 -5.58
N ILE A 135 -3.79 -15.59 -4.56
CA ILE A 135 -3.69 -15.17 -3.16
C ILE A 135 -2.81 -16.16 -2.41
N ILE A 136 -1.80 -15.66 -1.67
CA ILE A 136 -0.98 -16.47 -0.77
C ILE A 136 -1.23 -16.02 0.67
N GLU A 137 -1.93 -16.86 1.41
CA GLU A 137 -2.23 -16.66 2.82
C GLU A 137 -1.18 -17.35 3.69
N GLU A 138 -0.59 -16.61 4.62
CA GLU A 138 0.34 -17.20 5.59
C GLU A 138 -0.39 -17.54 6.90
N ILE A 139 -0.26 -18.80 7.33
CA ILE A 139 -0.72 -19.26 8.65
C ILE A 139 0.52 -19.49 9.51
N SER A 140 0.70 -18.64 10.51
CA SER A 140 1.84 -18.69 11.41
C SER A 140 1.51 -18.02 12.75
N PRO A 141 2.29 -18.26 13.82
CA PRO A 141 2.14 -17.51 15.07
C PRO A 141 2.28 -16.00 14.90
N VAL A 142 3.10 -15.55 13.94
CA VAL A 142 3.25 -14.12 13.60
C VAL A 142 1.96 -13.57 12.99
N ALA A 143 1.24 -14.36 12.18
CA ALA A 143 -0.04 -13.96 11.64
C ALA A 143 -1.08 -13.73 12.75
N ASP A 144 -1.08 -14.58 13.78
CA ASP A 144 -1.97 -14.42 14.93
C ASP A 144 -1.61 -13.19 15.78
N GLU A 145 -0.32 -12.97 16.03
CA GLU A 145 0.17 -11.81 16.78
C GLU A 145 -0.17 -10.49 16.06
N GLU A 146 0.14 -10.39 14.77
CA GLU A 146 -0.17 -9.19 13.98
C GLU A 146 -1.68 -8.98 13.88
N ARG A 147 -2.47 -10.03 13.64
CA ARG A 147 -3.93 -9.94 13.65
C ARG A 147 -4.44 -9.31 14.95
N GLN A 148 -3.96 -9.77 16.11
CA GLN A 148 -4.41 -9.26 17.40
C GLN A 148 -4.08 -7.77 17.57
N LYS A 149 -2.84 -7.36 17.26
CA LYS A 149 -2.43 -5.95 17.31
C LYS A 149 -3.32 -5.07 16.45
N PHE A 150 -3.66 -5.51 15.24
CA PHE A 150 -4.47 -4.71 14.34
C PHE A 150 -5.96 -4.72 14.68
N LEU A 151 -6.48 -5.78 15.30
CA LEU A 151 -7.84 -5.81 15.83
C LEU A 151 -8.02 -4.79 16.98
N GLU A 152 -7.04 -4.67 17.86
CA GLU A 152 -7.03 -3.67 18.93
C GLU A 152 -7.05 -2.24 18.36
N ARG A 153 -6.28 -1.98 17.30
CA ARG A 153 -6.22 -0.68 16.63
C ARG A 153 -7.51 -0.25 15.94
N ILE A 154 -8.43 -1.18 15.69
CA ILE A 154 -9.75 -0.88 15.09
C ILE A 154 -10.88 -1.35 15.99
N ALA A 155 -10.64 -1.44 17.30
CA ALA A 155 -11.65 -1.90 18.24
C ALA A 155 -12.96 -1.09 18.11
N GLY A 156 -14.09 -1.80 18.09
CA GLY A 156 -15.41 -1.20 17.89
C GLY A 156 -15.73 -0.77 16.45
N GLN A 157 -14.79 -0.92 15.50
CA GLN A 157 -15.03 -0.63 14.09
C GLN A 157 -15.51 -1.89 13.33
N PRO A 158 -16.29 -1.74 12.24
CA PRO A 158 -16.71 -2.86 11.42
C PRO A 158 -15.53 -3.61 10.82
N LEU A 159 -15.53 -4.94 10.95
CA LEU A 159 -14.53 -5.80 10.33
C LEU A 159 -14.90 -6.08 8.86
N PRO A 160 -13.91 -6.13 7.95
CA PRO A 160 -14.14 -6.55 6.57
C PRO A 160 -14.60 -8.01 6.48
N PRO A 161 -15.24 -8.46 5.38
CA PRO A 161 -15.57 -9.87 5.14
C PRO A 161 -14.34 -10.78 5.12
N THR A 162 -14.53 -12.10 5.23
CA THR A 162 -13.39 -13.02 5.18
C THR A 162 -12.81 -13.09 3.77
N ILE A 163 -11.55 -13.50 3.62
CA ILE A 163 -10.97 -13.70 2.27
C ILE A 163 -11.81 -14.69 1.45
N ALA A 164 -12.35 -15.74 2.09
CA ALA A 164 -13.20 -16.72 1.43
C ALA A 164 -14.48 -16.08 0.86
N ASP A 165 -15.15 -15.22 1.64
CA ASP A 165 -16.34 -14.50 1.19
C ASP A 165 -15.99 -13.52 0.06
N LEU A 166 -14.87 -12.81 0.17
CA LEU A 166 -14.44 -11.82 -0.82
C LEU A 166 -14.10 -12.42 -2.18
N ILE A 167 -13.69 -13.70 -2.23
CA ILE A 167 -13.33 -14.37 -3.48
C ILE A 167 -14.35 -15.40 -3.95
N ALA A 168 -15.46 -15.55 -3.22
CA ALA A 168 -16.52 -16.50 -3.56
C ALA A 168 -17.05 -16.24 -4.98
N GLY A 169 -17.06 -17.28 -5.81
CA GLY A 169 -17.50 -17.18 -7.21
C GLY A 169 -16.55 -16.45 -8.17
N LEU A 170 -15.39 -15.97 -7.71
CA LEU A 170 -14.43 -15.24 -8.57
C LEU A 170 -13.37 -16.14 -9.22
N GLY A 171 -13.28 -17.41 -8.83
CA GLY A 171 -12.30 -18.36 -9.37
C GLY A 171 -10.84 -18.00 -9.06
N ILE A 172 -10.59 -17.22 -8.00
CA ILE A 172 -9.24 -16.79 -7.60
C ILE A 172 -8.56 -17.93 -6.83
N PRO A 173 -7.41 -18.45 -7.30
CA PRO A 173 -6.64 -19.45 -6.56
C PRO A 173 -6.14 -18.90 -5.22
N ARG A 174 -6.34 -19.68 -4.15
CA ARG A 174 -5.80 -19.40 -2.81
C ARG A 174 -4.83 -20.50 -2.40
N GLN A 175 -3.60 -20.11 -2.06
CA GLN A 175 -2.56 -20.99 -1.55
C GLN A 175 -2.22 -20.62 -0.11
N VAL A 176 -1.89 -21.63 0.69
CA VAL A 176 -1.57 -21.45 2.11
C VAL A 176 -0.12 -21.87 2.34
N VAL A 177 0.62 -21.03 3.06
CA VAL A 177 2.01 -21.30 3.44
C VAL A 177 2.23 -21.06 4.93
N SER A 178 3.23 -21.71 5.51
CA SER A 178 3.61 -21.47 6.91
C SER A 178 4.44 -20.20 7.12
N ASN A 179 5.05 -19.69 6.04
CA ASN A 179 5.88 -18.49 6.05
C ASN A 179 5.98 -17.93 4.61
N HIS A 180 5.74 -16.63 4.41
CA HIS A 180 5.91 -15.98 3.11
C HIS A 180 7.36 -16.00 2.60
N ASN A 181 8.34 -16.24 3.48
CA ASN A 181 9.75 -16.44 3.12
C ASN A 181 10.13 -17.92 2.92
N SER A 182 9.18 -18.85 2.98
CA SER A 182 9.43 -20.28 2.77
C SER A 182 9.76 -20.60 1.31
N VAL A 183 10.37 -21.78 1.10
CA VAL A 183 10.60 -22.32 -0.24
C VAL A 183 9.28 -22.51 -0.99
N ALA A 184 8.27 -23.08 -0.34
CA ALA A 184 6.94 -23.27 -0.91
C ALA A 184 6.30 -21.97 -1.42
N CYS A 185 6.43 -20.87 -0.67
CA CYS A 185 5.94 -19.56 -1.12
C CYS A 185 6.65 -19.09 -2.40
N ARG A 186 7.99 -19.22 -2.44
CA ARG A 186 8.78 -18.84 -3.62
C ARG A 186 8.42 -19.68 -4.84
N GLU A 187 8.28 -20.99 -4.67
CA GLU A 187 7.88 -21.90 -5.76
C GLU A 187 6.49 -21.57 -6.29
N THR A 188 5.55 -21.29 -5.38
CA THR A 188 4.19 -20.87 -5.74
C THR A 188 4.20 -19.57 -6.54
N LEU A 189 4.96 -18.56 -6.08
CA LEU A 189 5.10 -17.28 -6.80
C LEU A 189 5.80 -17.45 -8.14
N ALA A 190 6.86 -18.25 -8.20
CA ALA A 190 7.62 -18.50 -9.43
C ALA A 190 6.75 -19.21 -10.49
N ALA A 191 5.98 -20.23 -10.08
CA ALA A 191 5.05 -20.93 -10.95
C ALA A 191 3.93 -20.01 -11.48
N PHE A 192 3.46 -19.07 -10.65
CA PHE A 192 2.45 -18.10 -11.07
C PHE A 192 3.02 -16.97 -11.94
N ALA A 193 4.32 -16.66 -11.84
CA ALA A 193 5.01 -15.60 -12.57
C ALA A 193 4.27 -14.23 -12.54
N PRO A 194 4.07 -13.63 -11.35
CA PRO A 194 3.38 -12.36 -11.22
C PRO A 194 4.17 -11.23 -11.89
N GLU A 195 3.47 -10.27 -12.48
CA GLU A 195 4.07 -9.00 -12.86
C GLU A 195 4.34 -8.14 -11.64
N VAL A 196 3.41 -8.14 -10.67
CA VAL A 196 3.49 -7.36 -9.43
C VAL A 196 3.05 -8.24 -8.26
N ALA A 197 3.69 -8.09 -7.10
CA ALA A 197 3.12 -8.58 -5.84
C ALA A 197 2.56 -7.42 -5.03
N VAL A 198 1.40 -7.62 -4.39
CA VAL A 198 0.75 -6.64 -3.52
C VAL A 198 0.72 -7.19 -2.09
N LEU A 199 1.19 -6.40 -1.13
CA LEU A 199 1.25 -6.80 0.27
C LEU A 199 0.03 -6.28 1.04
N GLY A 200 -0.79 -7.21 1.53
CA GLY A 200 -1.98 -6.95 2.34
C GLY A 200 -1.73 -7.09 3.84
N GLY A 201 -0.60 -6.62 4.37
CA GLY A 201 -0.19 -6.88 5.75
C GLY A 201 0.52 -8.23 5.86
N THR A 202 1.82 -8.19 5.59
CA THR A 202 2.73 -9.33 5.65
C THR A 202 3.83 -9.07 6.67
N ARG A 203 4.60 -10.11 7.00
CA ARG A 203 5.93 -9.94 7.61
C ARG A 203 6.90 -9.26 6.62
N LEU A 204 8.09 -8.91 7.11
CA LEU A 204 9.19 -8.48 6.25
C LEU A 204 9.59 -9.62 5.29
N LEU A 205 9.58 -9.33 4.00
CA LEU A 205 9.93 -10.28 2.95
C LEU A 205 11.43 -10.22 2.65
N ARG A 206 12.04 -11.38 2.43
CA ARG A 206 13.44 -11.50 2.07
C ARG A 206 13.64 -11.18 0.58
N PRO A 207 14.84 -10.72 0.17
CA PRO A 207 15.14 -10.39 -1.23
C PRO A 207 14.78 -11.50 -2.23
N ALA A 208 14.95 -12.77 -1.84
CA ALA A 208 14.61 -13.92 -2.68
C ALA A 208 13.11 -14.01 -3.04
N VAL A 209 12.21 -13.45 -2.21
CA VAL A 209 10.77 -13.37 -2.51
C VAL A 209 10.48 -12.09 -3.30
N LEU A 210 11.08 -10.96 -2.87
CA LEU A 210 10.88 -9.65 -3.49
C LEU A 210 11.34 -9.57 -4.95
N ALA A 211 12.32 -10.40 -5.33
CA ALA A 211 12.86 -10.46 -6.69
C ALA A 211 11.98 -11.25 -7.68
N ILE A 212 10.97 -11.99 -7.22
CA ILE A 212 10.16 -12.86 -8.09
C ILE A 212 9.23 -12.07 -9.01
N PRO A 213 8.47 -11.05 -8.55
CA PRO A 213 7.58 -10.30 -9.41
C PRO A 213 8.35 -9.44 -10.40
N ARG A 214 8.02 -9.53 -11.70
CA ARG A 214 8.78 -8.90 -12.79
C ARG A 214 8.95 -7.38 -12.65
N ARG A 215 7.94 -6.69 -12.13
CA ARG A 215 7.88 -5.23 -11.95
C ARG A 215 7.99 -4.81 -10.49
N GLY A 216 8.31 -5.75 -9.60
CA GLY A 216 8.50 -5.50 -8.18
C GLY A 216 7.27 -5.74 -7.30
N THR A 217 7.45 -5.45 -6.02
CA THR A 217 6.45 -5.64 -4.97
C THR A 217 5.98 -4.29 -4.47
N VAL A 218 4.67 -4.14 -4.25
CA VAL A 218 4.03 -2.90 -3.80
C VAL A 218 3.39 -3.11 -2.43
N ASN A 219 3.56 -2.13 -1.55
CA ASN A 219 2.92 -2.08 -0.24
C ASN A 219 2.10 -0.79 -0.09
N VAL A 220 1.04 -0.84 0.71
CA VAL A 220 0.32 0.34 1.19
C VAL A 220 0.59 0.48 2.68
N HIS A 221 1.33 1.53 3.01
CA HIS A 221 1.79 1.82 4.36
C HIS A 221 0.91 2.87 5.04
N PRO A 222 0.40 2.64 6.26
CA PRO A 222 -0.50 3.56 6.98
C PRO A 222 0.25 4.74 7.62
N GLY A 223 1.11 5.40 6.87
CA GLY A 223 1.85 6.59 7.27
C GLY A 223 2.40 7.34 6.06
N LEU A 224 2.72 8.63 6.24
CA LEU A 224 3.39 9.43 5.23
C LEU A 224 4.91 9.20 5.30
N LEU A 225 5.42 8.45 4.33
CA LEU A 225 6.86 8.21 4.16
C LEU A 225 7.56 9.48 3.65
N PRO A 226 8.85 9.68 3.96
CA PRO A 226 9.73 8.80 4.75
C PRO A 226 9.62 8.96 6.28
N TRP A 227 8.75 9.85 6.76
CA TRP A 227 8.73 10.30 8.17
C TRP A 227 8.16 9.27 9.14
N LEU A 228 7.14 8.52 8.72
CA LEU A 228 6.35 7.66 9.60
C LEU A 228 6.53 6.16 9.26
N ARG A 229 7.77 5.66 9.18
CA ARG A 229 8.07 4.24 8.91
C ARG A 229 7.64 3.29 10.05
N GLY A 230 7.50 2.01 9.74
CA GLY A 230 7.31 0.96 10.74
C GLY A 230 5.87 0.78 11.23
N SER A 231 5.66 -0.12 12.18
CA SER A 231 4.32 -0.69 12.42
C SER A 231 3.32 0.23 13.14
N SER A 232 3.74 1.34 13.75
CA SER A 232 2.89 2.19 14.61
C SER A 232 2.77 3.64 14.09
N SER A 233 2.77 3.80 12.76
CA SER A 233 2.79 5.09 12.07
C SER A 233 1.70 6.06 12.48
N VAL A 234 0.44 5.62 12.55
CA VAL A 234 -0.69 6.47 12.95
C VAL A 234 -0.52 6.97 14.40
N GLY A 235 -0.14 6.08 15.33
CA GLY A 235 0.12 6.47 16.72
C GLY A 235 1.26 7.47 16.84
N TRP A 236 2.35 7.28 16.09
CA TRP A 236 3.46 8.24 16.04
C TRP A 236 3.06 9.57 15.45
N ALA A 237 2.21 9.57 14.41
CA ALA A 237 1.71 10.79 13.80
C ALA A 237 0.92 11.61 14.82
N LEU A 238 -0.01 10.98 15.54
CA LEU A 238 -0.80 11.63 16.58
C LEU A 238 0.05 12.11 17.75
N TYR A 239 1.00 11.30 18.20
CA TYR A 239 1.87 11.66 19.32
C TYR A 239 2.78 12.86 19.01
N LYS A 240 3.21 13.00 17.75
CA LYS A 240 4.12 14.07 17.32
C LYS A 240 3.43 15.24 16.61
N ASP A 241 2.10 15.26 16.58
CA ASP A 241 1.30 16.23 15.83
C ASP A 241 1.73 16.35 14.35
N LEU A 242 1.95 15.20 13.72
CA LEU A 242 2.31 15.08 12.30
C LEU A 242 1.07 14.68 11.48
N PRO A 243 1.04 15.03 10.18
CA PRO A 243 -0.08 14.65 9.33
C PRO A 243 -0.24 13.12 9.21
N VAL A 244 -1.47 12.65 9.40
CA VAL A 244 -1.86 11.26 9.17
C VAL A 244 -2.12 11.04 7.68
N GLY A 245 -1.88 9.83 7.19
CA GLY A 245 -2.16 9.47 5.81
C GLY A 245 -1.70 8.06 5.47
N ALA A 246 -1.71 7.74 4.18
CA ALA A 246 -1.21 6.48 3.64
C ALA A 246 -0.24 6.73 2.49
N THR A 247 0.71 5.82 2.31
CA THR A 247 1.69 5.84 1.23
C THR A 247 1.69 4.50 0.50
N THR A 248 1.48 4.51 -0.81
CA THR A 248 1.79 3.38 -1.68
C THR A 248 3.22 3.49 -2.16
N HIS A 249 4.02 2.44 -1.98
CA HIS A 249 5.44 2.43 -2.35
C HIS A 249 5.89 1.06 -2.85
N PHE A 250 6.98 1.06 -3.61
CA PHE A 250 7.70 -0.17 -3.96
C PHE A 250 8.50 -0.66 -2.75
N VAL A 251 8.50 -1.97 -2.53
CA VAL A 251 9.24 -2.60 -1.44
C VAL A 251 10.67 -2.92 -1.88
N ASP A 252 11.64 -2.49 -1.08
CA ASP A 252 13.05 -2.83 -1.23
C ASP A 252 13.56 -3.68 -0.05
N SER A 253 14.88 -3.79 0.13
CA SER A 253 15.47 -4.59 1.20
C SER A 253 15.34 -3.94 2.59
N GLY A 254 14.99 -2.66 2.67
CA GLY A 254 14.77 -1.97 3.93
C GLY A 254 13.29 -1.96 4.35
N THR A 255 13.03 -1.34 5.49
CA THR A 255 11.67 -1.22 6.03
C THR A 255 11.10 0.14 5.62
N ASP A 256 10.11 0.11 4.72
CA ASP A 256 9.41 1.32 4.23
C ASP A 256 10.37 2.39 3.67
N THR A 257 11.38 1.94 2.93
CA THR A 257 12.43 2.77 2.34
C THR A 257 12.32 2.93 0.83
N GLY A 258 11.55 2.08 0.17
CA GLY A 258 11.55 2.05 -1.29
C GLY A 258 10.78 3.20 -1.94
N PRO A 259 10.89 3.32 -3.28
CA PRO A 259 10.35 4.45 -4.02
C PRO A 259 8.84 4.63 -3.84
N ILE A 260 8.44 5.86 -3.51
CA ILE A 260 7.05 6.25 -3.32
C ILE A 260 6.33 6.30 -4.67
N ILE A 261 5.14 5.70 -4.75
CA ILE A 261 4.25 5.71 -5.93
C ILE A 261 3.19 6.80 -5.75
N LEU A 262 2.52 6.81 -4.59
CA LEU A 262 1.43 7.72 -4.28
C LEU A 262 1.38 7.96 -2.78
N GLN A 263 1.00 9.17 -2.38
CA GLN A 263 0.69 9.49 -0.98
C GLN A 263 -0.63 10.22 -0.89
N ARG A 264 -1.36 9.96 0.20
CA ARG A 264 -2.62 10.63 0.47
C ARG A 264 -2.71 11.01 1.94
N PRO A 265 -2.80 12.32 2.28
CA PRO A 265 -3.07 12.73 3.64
C PRO A 265 -4.53 12.42 4.02
N LEU A 266 -4.75 12.14 5.29
CA LEU A 266 -6.05 11.96 5.91
C LEU A 266 -6.32 13.15 6.85
N PRO A 267 -7.39 13.93 6.61
CA PRO A 267 -7.82 14.93 7.58
C PRO A 267 -8.21 14.28 8.91
N VAL A 268 -7.68 14.79 10.01
CA VAL A 268 -8.03 14.38 11.38
C VAL A 268 -8.86 15.48 12.04
N TYR A 269 -9.96 15.11 12.66
CA TYR A 269 -10.93 16.01 13.29
C TYR A 269 -10.97 15.81 14.80
N ARG A 270 -11.45 16.81 15.54
CA ARG A 270 -11.46 16.78 17.02
C ARG A 270 -12.25 15.62 17.64
N HIS A 271 -13.23 15.08 16.92
CA HIS A 271 -14.08 13.99 17.40
C HIS A 271 -13.60 12.61 16.92
N ASP A 272 -12.50 12.56 16.16
CA ASP A 272 -11.91 11.28 15.77
C ASP A 272 -11.33 10.56 16.99
N THR A 273 -11.62 9.26 17.10
CA THR A 273 -10.91 8.35 18.02
C THR A 273 -9.73 7.70 17.30
N TYR A 274 -8.77 7.18 18.07
CA TYR A 274 -7.64 6.43 17.54
C TYR A 274 -8.07 5.31 16.58
N GLU A 275 -9.11 4.57 16.96
CA GLU A 275 -9.67 3.45 16.20
C GLU A 275 -10.34 3.92 14.92
N SER A 276 -11.08 5.02 14.97
CA SER A 276 -11.74 5.60 13.80
C SER A 276 -10.72 6.10 12.76
N ILE A 277 -9.60 6.68 13.21
CA ILE A 277 -8.51 7.13 12.34
C ILE A 277 -7.87 5.93 11.66
N HIS A 278 -7.50 4.90 12.43
CA HIS A 278 -6.96 3.65 11.87
C HIS A 278 -7.91 3.03 10.84
N ARG A 279 -9.22 3.00 11.11
CA ARG A 279 -10.22 2.48 10.18
C ARG A 279 -10.32 3.29 8.89
N ARG A 280 -10.20 4.61 8.97
CA ARG A 280 -10.24 5.51 7.80
C ARG A 280 -8.95 5.45 6.99
N VAL A 281 -7.79 5.33 7.64
CA VAL A 281 -6.50 5.17 6.96
C VAL A 281 -6.49 3.93 6.05
N LEU A 282 -7.17 2.86 6.47
CA LEU A 282 -7.30 1.63 5.69
C LEU A 282 -8.05 1.76 4.37
N THR A 283 -8.93 2.76 4.27
CA THR A 283 -9.83 2.95 3.12
C THR A 283 -9.41 4.07 2.19
N LEU A 284 -8.28 4.71 2.46
CA LEU A 284 -7.69 5.75 1.61
C LEU A 284 -7.28 5.21 0.24
#